data_AF-A0A7W2YAT0-F1
#
_entry.id   AF-A0A7W2YAT0-F1
#
_cell.length_a   1.000
_cell.length_b   1.000
_cell.length_c   1.000
_cell.angle_alpha   90.00
_cell.angle_beta   90.00
_cell.angle_gamma   90.00
#
_symmetry.space_group_name_H-M   'P 1'
#
loop_
_entity.id
_entity.type
_entity.pdbx_description
1 polymer ?
#
loop_
_entity_poly.entity_id
_entity_poly.type
_entity_poly.pdbx_seq_one_letter_code
_entity_poly.pdbx_strand_id
1 'polypeptide(L)'
;MRMFYTEPNSFTLDIMGECQFSAKGKRRLSASSRIGFWGCWLVFEDNLPAQVTWLKNHFLKNCLAQLNLPSYFIFKTSLSAKHYSRLCRVIVKLNNPT
;
A
#
# COMPACT_ATOMS: atom_id res chain seq x y z
N MET A 1 -13.99 -7.68 0.12
CA MET A 1 -13.50 -7.70 -1.28
C MET A 1 -12.16 -8.44 -1.30
N ARG A 2 -12.15 -9.71 -1.72
CA ARG A 2 -10.94 -10.56 -1.76
C ARG A 2 -10.46 -10.62 -3.20
N MET A 3 -9.24 -10.15 -3.45
CA MET A 3 -8.51 -10.44 -4.69
C MET A 3 -7.36 -11.38 -4.33
N PHE A 4 -7.39 -12.57 -4.93
CA PHE A 4 -6.27 -13.50 -4.91
C PHE A 4 -5.18 -12.92 -5.83
N TYR A 5 -4.02 -12.57 -5.25
CA TYR A 5 -2.85 -12.23 -6.04
C TYR A 5 -2.31 -13.51 -6.68
N THR A 6 -2.56 -13.69 -7.97
CA THR A 6 -1.70 -14.48 -8.85
C THR A 6 -0.49 -13.62 -9.17
N GLU A 7 0.72 -14.17 -9.05
CA GLU A 7 1.96 -13.44 -9.36
C GLU A 7 1.83 -12.80 -10.75
N PRO A 8 1.94 -11.46 -10.88
CA PRO A 8 2.08 -10.86 -12.19
C PRO A 8 3.43 -11.28 -12.77
N ASN A 9 3.52 -11.44 -14.09
CA ASN A 9 4.78 -11.72 -14.80
C ASN A 9 5.91 -10.72 -14.49
N SER A 10 5.65 -9.61 -13.80
CA SER A 10 6.65 -8.68 -13.29
C SER A 10 6.22 -8.00 -11.98
N PHE A 11 6.66 -8.52 -10.84
CA PHE A 11 6.67 -7.77 -9.58
C PHE A 11 7.87 -6.81 -9.59
N THR A 12 7.61 -5.51 -9.68
CA THR A 12 8.65 -4.49 -9.50
C THR A 12 8.36 -3.73 -8.21
N LEU A 13 9.38 -3.57 -7.38
CA LEU A 13 9.32 -2.80 -6.15
C LEU A 13 10.64 -2.06 -5.99
N ASP A 14 10.54 -0.74 -6.02
CA ASP A 14 11.66 0.16 -5.84
C ASP A 14 11.82 0.60 -4.38
N ILE A 15 13.02 1.06 -4.04
CA ILE A 15 13.37 1.58 -2.72
C ILE A 15 12.60 2.86 -2.34
N MET A 16 12.03 3.56 -3.32
CA MET A 16 11.19 4.75 -3.12
C MET A 16 9.73 4.41 -2.78
N GLY A 17 9.38 3.12 -2.76
CA GLY A 17 8.01 2.68 -2.51
C GLY A 17 7.15 2.54 -3.76
N GLU A 18 7.70 2.78 -4.96
CA GLU A 18 6.99 2.47 -6.21
C GLU A 18 6.90 0.97 -6.40
N CYS A 19 5.70 0.47 -6.61
CA CYS A 19 5.42 -0.95 -6.79
C CYS A 19 4.49 -1.17 -7.98
N GLN A 20 4.77 -2.21 -8.75
CA GLN A 20 3.89 -2.68 -9.81
C GLN A 20 3.45 -4.09 -9.50
N PHE A 21 2.14 -4.20 -9.32
CA PHE A 21 1.47 -5.42 -8.90
C PHE A 21 0.51 -5.96 -9.97
N SER A 22 0.17 -5.16 -10.96
CA SER A 22 -0.65 -5.57 -12.10
C SER A 22 -0.16 -4.85 -13.36
N ALA A 23 -0.55 -5.36 -14.53
CA ALA A 23 -0.28 -4.71 -15.80
C ALA A 23 -0.86 -3.27 -15.90
N LYS A 24 -1.80 -2.90 -15.02
CA LYS A 24 -2.53 -1.62 -15.04
C LYS A 24 -1.80 -0.43 -14.36
N GLY A 25 -0.52 -0.57 -14.03
CA GLY A 25 0.32 0.60 -13.69
C GLY A 25 1.08 0.49 -12.38
N LYS A 26 2.09 1.35 -12.24
CA LYS A 26 2.88 1.54 -11.03
C LYS A 26 2.05 2.33 -10.01
N ARG A 27 2.13 1.96 -8.74
CA ARG A 27 1.52 2.67 -7.61
C ARG A 27 2.57 2.92 -6.55
N ARG A 28 2.47 4.04 -5.82
CA ARG A 28 3.40 4.33 -4.74
C ARG A 28 2.82 3.95 -3.38
N LEU A 29 3.58 3.18 -2.60
CA LEU A 29 3.27 2.83 -1.23
C LEU A 29 3.42 4.07 -0.33
N SER A 30 2.45 4.25 0.55
CA SER A 30 2.46 5.25 1.61
C SER A 30 3.07 4.70 2.89
N ALA A 31 3.61 5.59 3.71
CA ALA A 31 4.05 5.36 5.10
C ALA A 31 2.93 4.90 6.06
N SER A 32 1.68 4.85 5.58
CA SER A 32 0.56 4.26 6.35
C SER A 32 0.45 2.74 6.17
N SER A 33 1.29 2.13 5.33
CA SER A 33 1.32 0.69 5.11
C SER A 33 1.82 -0.06 6.35
N ARG A 34 1.25 -1.25 6.61
CA ARG A 34 1.51 -2.02 7.83
C ARG A 34 1.85 -3.46 7.52
N ILE A 35 2.75 -4.02 8.32
CA ILE A 35 3.09 -5.43 8.30
C ILE A 35 2.30 -6.12 9.42
N GLY A 36 1.62 -7.21 9.09
CA GLY A 36 0.91 -8.06 10.02
C GLY A 36 1.44 -9.50 9.97
N PHE A 37 0.95 -10.33 10.89
CA PHE A 37 1.37 -11.73 11.01
C PHE A 37 1.07 -12.58 9.76
N TRP A 38 -0.05 -12.31 9.09
CA TRP A 38 -0.51 -13.07 7.92
C TRP A 38 -0.04 -12.50 6.58
N GLY A 39 0.48 -11.28 6.59
CA GLY A 39 0.72 -10.53 5.35
C GLY A 39 0.86 -9.03 5.60
N CYS A 40 0.76 -8.25 4.53
CA CYS A 40 0.95 -6.81 4.57
C CYS A 40 -0.32 -6.09 4.13
N TRP A 41 -0.66 -5.05 4.87
CA TRP A 41 -1.71 -4.09 4.58
C TRP A 41 -1.08 -2.90 3.85
N LEU A 42 -1.34 -2.79 2.56
CA LEU A 42 -0.79 -1.76 1.69
C LEU A 42 -1.74 -0.57 1.59
N VAL A 43 -1.16 0.61 1.71
CA VAL A 43 -1.81 1.89 1.46
C VAL A 43 -1.08 2.56 0.31
N PHE A 44 -1.80 2.97 -0.73
CA PHE A 44 -1.23 3.67 -1.88
C PHE A 44 -1.50 5.17 -1.79
N GLU A 45 -0.51 5.98 -2.18
CA GLU A 45 -0.64 7.45 -2.21
C GLU A 45 -1.65 7.93 -3.26
N ASP A 46 -1.82 7.17 -4.35
CA ASP A 46 -2.74 7.48 -5.46
C ASP A 46 -4.23 7.44 -5.08
N ASN A 47 -4.55 6.97 -3.87
CA ASN A 47 -5.92 6.97 -3.34
C ASN A 47 -6.28 8.25 -2.58
N LEU A 48 -5.44 9.30 -2.61
CA LEU A 48 -5.89 10.63 -2.20
C LEU A 48 -7.03 11.04 -3.15
N PRO A 49 -8.29 11.07 -2.69
CA PRO A 49 -9.38 11.44 -3.56
C PRO A 49 -9.16 12.90 -3.92
N ALA A 50 -8.86 13.17 -5.18
CA ALA A 50 -9.03 14.50 -5.79
C ALA A 50 -10.52 14.96 -5.79
N GLN A 51 -11.34 14.41 -4.91
CA GLN A 51 -12.79 14.58 -4.80
C GLN A 51 -13.22 15.18 -3.46
N VAL A 52 -12.29 15.39 -2.49
CA VAL A 52 -12.61 16.12 -1.24
C VAL A 52 -12.36 17.62 -1.43
N THR A 53 -12.92 18.19 -2.49
CA THR A 53 -12.83 19.62 -2.81
C THR A 53 -14.07 20.41 -2.36
N TRP A 54 -15.00 19.81 -1.58
CA TRP A 54 -16.22 20.51 -1.15
C TRP A 54 -16.71 20.31 0.29
N LEU A 55 -15.99 19.58 1.16
CA LEU A 55 -16.34 19.52 2.59
C LEU A 55 -15.32 20.30 3.43
N LYS A 56 -15.69 21.55 3.75
CA LYS A 56 -14.94 22.50 4.59
C LYS A 56 -14.83 22.10 6.08
N ASN A 57 -14.82 20.82 6.42
CA ASN A 57 -14.76 20.39 7.82
C ASN A 57 -13.47 19.61 8.08
N HIS A 58 -12.47 20.31 8.63
CA HIS A 58 -11.16 19.82 9.07
C HIS A 58 -11.25 18.53 9.92
N PHE A 59 -12.31 18.40 10.72
CA PHE A 59 -12.57 17.24 11.57
C PHE A 59 -12.92 15.97 10.76
N LEU A 60 -13.76 16.08 9.73
CA LEU A 60 -14.10 14.95 8.86
C LEU A 60 -12.92 14.52 8.01
N LYS A 61 -12.03 15.44 7.60
CA LYS A 61 -10.77 15.08 6.94
C LYS A 61 -9.86 14.22 7.82
N ASN A 62 -9.73 14.54 9.11
CA ASN A 62 -8.92 13.74 10.04
C ASN A 62 -9.57 12.39 10.37
N CYS A 63 -10.89 12.34 10.56
CA CYS A 63 -11.60 11.08 10.73
C CYS A 63 -11.56 10.22 9.46
N LEU A 64 -11.71 10.82 8.27
CA LEU A 64 -11.57 10.13 6.98
C LEU A 64 -10.13 9.68 6.73
N ALA A 65 -9.14 10.45 7.19
CA ALA A 65 -7.74 10.03 7.19
C ALA A 65 -7.46 8.86 8.15
N GLN A 66 -8.16 8.80 9.28
CA GLN A 66 -8.18 7.63 10.18
C GLN A 66 -8.97 6.45 9.59
N LEU A 67 -9.98 6.72 8.75
CA LEU A 67 -10.77 5.76 7.98
C LEU A 67 -10.14 5.38 6.63
N ASN A 68 -8.90 5.82 6.35
CA ASN A 68 -8.07 5.26 5.27
C ASN A 68 -7.71 3.81 5.62
N LEU A 69 -8.72 2.96 5.50
CA LEU A 69 -8.60 1.52 5.60
C LEU A 69 -7.52 1.07 4.60
N PRO A 70 -6.73 0.07 4.98
CA PRO A 70 -5.76 -0.51 4.08
C PRO A 70 -6.50 -1.07 2.86
N SER A 71 -6.26 -0.46 1.70
CA SER A 71 -7.02 -0.74 0.48
C SER A 71 -6.65 -2.10 -0.12
N TYR A 72 -5.47 -2.63 0.24
CA TYR A 72 -4.98 -3.90 -0.28
C TYR A 72 -4.31 -4.73 0.79
N PHE A 73 -4.70 -6.01 0.87
CA PHE A 73 -4.01 -7.01 1.70
C PHE A 73 -3.25 -7.98 0.79
N ILE A 74 -1.97 -8.21 1.09
CA ILE A 74 -1.15 -9.22 0.43
C ILE A 74 -0.77 -10.27 1.46
N PHE A 75 -1.13 -11.53 1.22
CA PHE A 75 -0.70 -12.63 2.06
C PHE A 75 0.80 -12.87 1.89
N LYS A 76 1.46 -13.28 2.98
CA LYS A 76 2.88 -13.68 2.92
C LYS A 76 3.16 -14.80 1.91
N THR A 77 2.15 -15.63 1.63
CA THR A 77 2.21 -16.74 0.67
C THR A 77 1.91 -16.33 -0.78
N SER A 78 1.45 -15.10 -1.01
CA SER A 78 1.15 -14.59 -2.36
C SER A 78 2.38 -14.09 -3.12
N LEU A 79 3.53 -14.00 -2.45
CA LEU A 79 4.79 -13.55 -3.02
C LEU A 79 5.88 -14.56 -2.65
N SER A 80 6.89 -14.70 -3.49
CA SER A 80 8.12 -15.41 -3.09
C SER A 80 8.73 -14.77 -1.83
N ALA A 81 9.40 -15.57 -0.99
CA ALA A 81 10.02 -15.09 0.26
C ALA A 81 10.97 -13.90 0.03
N LYS A 82 11.65 -13.88 -1.12
CA LYS A 82 12.52 -12.78 -1.54
C LYS A 82 11.72 -11.50 -1.83
N HIS A 83 10.60 -11.59 -2.52
CA HIS A 83 9.74 -10.43 -2.79
C HIS A 83 9.02 -9.93 -1.55
N TYR A 84 8.55 -10.84 -0.69
CA TYR A 84 7.92 -10.49 0.58
C TYR A 84 8.88 -9.76 1.52
N SER A 85 10.11 -10.27 1.70
CA SER A 85 11.12 -9.60 2.53
C SER A 85 11.51 -8.22 1.99
N ARG A 86 11.62 -8.05 0.66
CA ARG A 86 11.83 -6.75 0.03
C ARG A 86 10.68 -5.79 0.34
N LEU A 87 9.44 -6.26 0.22
CA LEU A 87 8.25 -5.47 0.53
C LEU A 87 8.21 -5.02 1.98
N CYS A 88 8.48 -5.92 2.93
CA CYS A 88 8.56 -5.57 4.34
C CYS A 88 9.63 -4.50 4.62
N ARG A 89 10.82 -4.62 4.02
CA ARG A 89 11.89 -3.63 4.17
C ARG A 89 11.48 -2.26 3.66
N VAL A 90 10.83 -2.20 2.51
CA VAL A 90 10.34 -0.93 1.94
C VAL A 90 9.28 -0.30 2.83
N ILE A 91 8.32 -1.08 3.34
CA ILE A 91 7.31 -0.57 4.29
C ILE A 91 7.98 0.01 5.54
N VAL A 92 8.93 -0.71 6.15
CA VAL A 92 9.65 -0.21 7.35
C VAL A 92 10.42 1.07 7.04
N LYS A 93 11.06 1.15 5.86
CA LYS A 93 11.78 2.35 5.42
C LYS A 93 10.84 3.54 5.21
N LEU A 94 9.68 3.33 4.62
CA LEU A 94 8.68 4.38 4.42
C LEU A 94 8.09 4.88 5.74
N ASN A 95 7.91 3.98 6.72
CA ASN A 95 7.36 4.33 8.02
C ASN A 95 8.37 5.10 8.89
N ASN A 96 9.67 4.93 8.65
CA ASN A 96 10.75 5.59 9.37
C ASN A 96 11.66 6.36 8.40
N PRO A 97 11.21 7.52 7.87
CA PRO A 97 12.05 8.35 7.02
C PRO A 97 13.19 8.93 7.84
N THR A 98 14.40 8.39 7.64
CA THR A 98 15.67 8.92 8.17
C THR A 98 16.11 10.17 7.42
#